data_AF-A0A314YFG1-F1
#
_entry.id   AF-A0A314YFG1-F1
#
_cell.length_a   1.000
_cell.length_b   1.000
_cell.length_c   1.000
_cell.angle_alpha   90.00
_cell.angle_beta   90.00
_cell.angle_gamma   90.00
#
_symmetry.space_group_name_H-M   'P 1'
#
loop_
_entity.id
_entity.type
_entity.pdbx_description
1 polymer ?
#
loop_
_entity_poly.entity_id
_entity_poly.type
_entity_poly.pdbx_seq_one_letter_code
_entity_poly.pdbx_strand_id
1 'polypeptide(L)'
;MTIFRHLRFLFGGLPSDSGAAETTTNLAKTVSTCINGMDLRALSACLVAVVCSSEQPPLRPLGSPSGDGAAIILKSVLERATEILSDPHAAGNCSRPNRALWQASFDEFFGLLTKYCLSKYETIVQTIFTQPQQSTEVIGSEATKAIHREMPVELLRASLPHTDERQRKLLSDFAQRSMPISGLNAHGGGGGQMNSESVRG
;
A
#
# COMPACT_ATOMS: atom_id res chain seq x y z
N MET A 1 12.98 7.71 -16.02
CA MET A 1 12.57 9.08 -15.60
C MET A 1 11.23 9.52 -16.20
N THR A 2 11.10 9.75 -17.51
CA THR A 2 9.82 10.23 -18.11
C THR A 2 8.62 9.34 -17.78
N ILE A 3 8.76 8.01 -17.92
CA ILE A 3 7.71 7.06 -17.58
C ILE A 3 7.26 7.20 -16.11
N PHE A 4 8.20 7.37 -15.19
CA PHE A 4 7.92 7.52 -13.75
C PHE A 4 7.14 8.80 -13.44
N ARG A 5 7.43 9.89 -14.17
CA ARG A 5 6.68 11.15 -14.05
C ARG A 5 5.24 11.06 -14.58
N HIS A 6 4.96 10.07 -15.43
CA HIS A 6 3.67 9.93 -16.12
C HIS A 6 2.95 8.63 -15.78
N LEU A 7 3.25 8.00 -14.64
CA LEU A 7 2.60 6.74 -14.24
C LEU A 7 1.07 6.86 -14.15
N ARG A 8 0.53 8.02 -13.72
CA ARG A 8 -0.91 8.24 -13.66
C ARG A 8 -1.58 8.29 -15.03
N PHE A 9 -0.91 8.89 -15.99
CA PHE A 9 -1.37 8.97 -17.37
C PHE A 9 -1.29 7.60 -18.05
N LEU A 10 -0.16 6.91 -17.89
CA LEU A 10 0.11 5.63 -18.56
C LEU A 10 -0.68 4.45 -17.96
N PHE A 11 -0.88 4.44 -16.65
CA PHE A 11 -1.43 3.28 -15.93
C PHE A 11 -2.68 3.63 -15.11
N GLY A 12 -3.24 4.82 -15.25
CA GLY A 12 -4.41 5.29 -14.48
C GLY A 12 -5.64 4.40 -14.61
N GLY A 13 -5.84 3.80 -15.78
CA GLY A 13 -6.88 2.81 -16.03
C GLY A 13 -6.44 1.82 -17.10
N LEU A 14 -7.02 0.63 -17.08
CA LEU A 14 -6.81 -0.35 -18.13
C LEU A 14 -7.66 0.04 -19.36
N PRO A 15 -7.06 0.13 -20.56
CA PRO A 15 -7.84 0.36 -21.79
C PRO A 15 -8.89 -0.74 -22.00
N SER A 16 -10.07 -0.38 -22.51
CA SER A 16 -11.10 -1.37 -22.89
C SER A 16 -10.72 -2.16 -24.15
N ASP A 17 -9.89 -1.57 -25.01
CA ASP A 17 -9.32 -2.24 -26.17
C ASP A 17 -8.24 -3.24 -25.75
N SER A 18 -8.39 -4.51 -26.14
CA SER A 18 -7.49 -5.59 -25.72
C SER A 18 -6.05 -5.39 -26.20
N GLY A 19 -5.84 -4.82 -27.40
CA GLY A 19 -4.50 -4.57 -27.93
C GLY A 19 -3.78 -3.45 -27.17
N ALA A 20 -4.50 -2.38 -26.85
CA ALA A 20 -4.00 -1.30 -26.02
C ALA A 20 -3.71 -1.77 -24.58
N ALA A 21 -4.58 -2.60 -23.99
CA ALA A 21 -4.35 -3.19 -22.68
C ALA A 21 -3.09 -4.06 -22.65
N GLU A 22 -2.91 -4.93 -23.64
CA GLU A 22 -1.71 -5.75 -23.79
C GLU A 22 -0.45 -4.89 -23.94
N THR A 23 -0.52 -3.82 -24.73
CA THR A 23 0.59 -2.88 -24.92
C THR A 23 0.99 -2.21 -23.61
N THR A 24 0.02 -1.75 -22.81
CA THR A 24 0.28 -1.16 -21.49
C THR A 24 0.91 -2.18 -20.53
N THR A 25 0.43 -3.42 -20.52
CA THR A 25 1.04 -4.51 -19.73
C THR A 25 2.48 -4.81 -20.17
N ASN A 26 2.73 -4.88 -21.48
CA ASN A 26 4.07 -5.12 -22.03
C ASN A 26 5.03 -3.96 -21.74
N LEU A 27 4.52 -2.71 -21.74
CA LEU A 27 5.28 -1.55 -21.31
C LEU A 27 5.72 -1.68 -19.85
N ALA A 28 4.80 -2.04 -18.94
CA ALA A 28 5.15 -2.24 -17.53
C ALA A 28 6.24 -3.31 -17.35
N LYS A 29 6.09 -4.46 -18.02
CA LYS A 29 7.10 -5.54 -18.00
C LYS A 29 8.45 -5.07 -18.52
N THR A 30 8.48 -4.38 -19.66
CA THR A 30 9.71 -3.89 -20.28
C THR A 30 10.43 -2.91 -19.34
N VAL A 31 9.69 -1.98 -18.74
CA VAL A 31 10.24 -1.01 -17.78
C VAL A 31 10.80 -1.73 -16.55
N SER A 32 10.09 -2.71 -16.00
CA SER A 32 10.57 -3.56 -14.91
C SER A 32 11.87 -4.30 -15.27
N THR A 33 11.99 -4.85 -16.48
CA THR A 33 13.25 -5.46 -16.93
C THR A 33 14.38 -4.44 -17.04
N CYS A 34 14.12 -3.24 -17.54
CA CYS A 34 15.13 -2.18 -17.61
C CYS A 34 15.61 -1.75 -16.21
N ILE A 35 14.74 -1.75 -15.21
CA ILE A 35 15.08 -1.38 -13.83
C ILE A 35 16.17 -2.28 -13.25
N ASN A 36 16.21 -3.56 -13.63
CA ASN A 36 17.24 -4.50 -13.14
C ASN A 36 18.66 -4.05 -13.51
N GLY A 37 18.83 -3.30 -14.60
CA GLY A 37 20.12 -2.75 -15.03
C GLY A 37 20.51 -1.42 -14.38
N MET A 38 19.65 -0.84 -13.53
CA MET A 38 19.86 0.50 -12.97
C MET A 38 20.72 0.47 -11.71
N ASP A 39 21.49 1.54 -11.50
CA ASP A 39 22.22 1.81 -10.26
C ASP A 39 21.35 2.56 -9.24
N LEU A 40 21.82 2.66 -8.00
CA LEU A 40 21.04 3.28 -6.93
C LEU A 40 20.70 4.74 -7.23
N ARG A 41 21.59 5.50 -7.88
CA ARG A 41 21.36 6.91 -8.23
C ARG A 41 20.19 7.04 -9.21
N ALA A 42 20.14 6.19 -10.23
CA ALA A 42 19.08 6.19 -11.22
C ALA A 42 17.74 5.74 -10.61
N LEU A 43 17.75 4.79 -9.68
CA LEU A 43 16.56 4.38 -8.91
C LEU A 43 16.03 5.54 -8.05
N SER A 44 16.90 6.24 -7.33
CA SER A 44 16.54 7.42 -6.54
C SER A 44 15.88 8.50 -7.41
N ALA A 45 16.49 8.79 -8.57
CA ALA A 45 15.92 9.73 -9.52
C ALA A 45 14.51 9.29 -9.96
N CYS A 46 14.29 8.00 -10.19
CA CYS A 46 12.96 7.50 -10.57
C CYS A 46 11.91 7.73 -9.47
N LEU A 47 12.25 7.55 -8.19
CA LEU A 47 11.34 7.91 -7.09
C LEU A 47 11.09 9.42 -7.03
N VAL A 48 12.13 10.25 -7.20
CA VAL A 48 11.96 11.71 -7.28
C VAL A 48 11.02 12.10 -8.42
N ALA A 49 11.12 11.47 -9.59
CA ALA A 49 10.21 11.72 -10.71
C ALA A 49 8.74 11.41 -10.37
N VAL A 50 8.50 10.39 -9.54
CA VAL A 50 7.15 10.04 -9.07
C VAL A 50 6.64 11.09 -8.09
N VAL A 51 7.46 11.48 -7.11
CA VAL A 51 7.10 12.48 -6.08
C VAL A 51 6.87 13.86 -6.72
N CYS A 52 7.68 14.24 -7.70
CA CYS A 52 7.57 15.50 -8.42
C CYS A 52 6.59 15.45 -9.62
N SER A 53 5.80 14.38 -9.75
CA SER A 53 4.73 14.31 -10.73
C SER A 53 3.60 15.29 -10.38
N SER A 54 2.97 15.88 -11.39
CA SER A 54 1.76 16.70 -11.20
C SER A 54 0.56 15.87 -10.76
N GLU A 55 0.57 14.56 -11.05
CA GLU A 55 -0.49 13.64 -10.69
C GLU A 55 0.07 12.41 -9.95
N GLN A 56 -0.62 11.98 -8.88
CA GLN A 56 -0.19 10.83 -8.11
C GLN A 56 -0.37 9.52 -8.90
N PRO A 57 0.61 8.59 -8.85
CA PRO A 57 0.48 7.31 -9.51
C PRO A 57 -0.67 6.48 -8.91
N PRO A 58 -1.28 5.57 -9.68
CA PRO A 58 -2.22 4.60 -9.13
C PRO A 58 -1.45 3.56 -8.31
N LEU A 59 -1.57 3.64 -6.98
CA LEU A 59 -0.97 2.71 -6.03
C LEU A 59 -1.94 1.57 -5.69
N ARG A 60 -2.42 0.87 -6.72
CA ARG A 60 -3.35 -0.26 -6.54
C ARG A 60 -2.57 -1.53 -6.16
N PRO A 61 -3.17 -2.47 -5.40
CA PRO A 61 -2.57 -3.78 -5.19
C PRO A 61 -2.37 -4.55 -6.49
N LEU A 62 -1.43 -5.50 -6.46
CA LEU A 62 -1.15 -6.34 -7.63
C LEU A 62 -2.36 -7.22 -7.98
N GLY A 63 -2.59 -7.43 -9.27
CA GLY A 63 -3.76 -8.13 -9.79
C GLY A 63 -5.06 -7.31 -9.78
N SER A 64 -4.99 -6.00 -9.51
CA SER A 64 -6.18 -5.14 -9.56
C SER A 64 -6.81 -5.15 -10.96
N PRO A 65 -8.15 -5.32 -11.08
CA PRO A 65 -8.83 -5.39 -12.38
C PRO A 65 -8.71 -4.10 -13.20
N SER A 66 -8.48 -2.97 -12.53
CA SER A 66 -8.25 -1.67 -13.20
C SER A 66 -6.81 -1.50 -13.68
N GLY A 67 -5.97 -2.52 -13.56
CA GLY A 67 -4.55 -2.56 -13.92
C GLY A 67 -3.62 -2.28 -12.75
N ASP A 68 -2.40 -2.82 -12.78
CA ASP A 68 -1.42 -2.74 -11.69
C ASP A 68 -0.02 -2.34 -12.17
N GLY A 69 0.12 -1.91 -13.43
CA GLY A 69 1.42 -1.62 -14.07
C GLY A 69 2.28 -0.61 -13.31
N ALA A 70 1.69 0.46 -12.76
CA ALA A 70 2.44 1.42 -11.94
C ALA A 70 2.98 0.78 -10.64
N ALA A 71 2.18 -0.06 -9.98
CA ALA A 71 2.58 -0.75 -8.76
C ALA A 71 3.68 -1.79 -9.06
N ILE A 72 3.59 -2.52 -10.18
CA ILE A 72 4.65 -3.43 -10.64
C ILE A 72 5.98 -2.67 -10.83
N ILE A 73 5.96 -1.55 -11.56
CA ILE A 73 7.16 -0.73 -11.82
C ILE A 73 7.78 -0.23 -10.51
N LEU A 74 6.95 0.35 -9.61
CA LEU A 74 7.42 0.88 -8.33
C LEU A 74 7.97 -0.23 -7.43
N LYS A 75 7.32 -1.39 -7.40
CA LYS A 75 7.79 -2.57 -6.68
C LYS A 75 9.15 -3.02 -7.21
N SER A 76 9.33 -3.09 -8.53
CA SER A 76 10.63 -3.43 -9.14
C SER A 76 11.74 -2.45 -8.73
N VAL A 77 11.45 -1.16 -8.60
CA VAL A 77 12.43 -0.17 -8.10
C VAL A 77 12.85 -0.49 -6.66
N LEU A 78 11.88 -0.74 -5.78
CA LEU A 78 12.15 -1.04 -4.37
C LEU A 78 12.93 -2.35 -4.21
N GLU A 79 12.55 -3.40 -4.94
CA GLU A 79 13.23 -4.70 -4.90
C GLU A 79 14.66 -4.59 -5.43
N ARG A 80 14.85 -3.89 -6.55
CA ARG A 80 16.19 -3.67 -7.09
C ARG A 80 17.08 -2.87 -6.14
N ALA A 81 16.53 -1.86 -5.46
CA ALA A 81 17.26 -1.13 -4.45
C ALA A 81 17.63 -2.03 -3.26
N THR A 82 16.74 -2.95 -2.85
CA THR A 82 17.05 -3.93 -1.80
C THR A 82 18.23 -4.80 -2.21
N GLU A 83 18.25 -5.35 -3.43
CA GLU A 83 19.37 -6.14 -3.93
C GLU A 83 20.69 -5.38 -3.85
N ILE A 84 20.73 -4.12 -4.31
CA ILE A 84 21.95 -3.30 -4.31
C ILE A 84 22.41 -2.96 -2.88
N LEU A 85 21.47 -2.67 -1.98
CA LEU A 85 21.79 -2.24 -0.62
C LEU A 85 22.18 -3.40 0.29
N SER A 86 21.65 -4.59 0.04
CA SER A 86 21.91 -5.81 0.81
C SER A 86 23.14 -6.59 0.33
N ASP A 87 23.65 -6.34 -0.88
CA ASP A 87 24.84 -7.03 -1.39
C ASP A 87 26.13 -6.61 -0.63
N PRO A 88 26.75 -7.55 0.14
CA PRO A 88 27.99 -7.28 0.87
C PRO A 88 29.16 -6.98 -0.05
N HIS A 89 29.16 -7.50 -1.28
CA HIS A 89 30.20 -7.28 -2.29
C HIS A 89 30.00 -5.98 -3.07
N ALA A 90 28.77 -5.43 -3.13
CA ALA A 90 28.48 -4.11 -3.68
C ALA A 90 28.66 -2.97 -2.66
N ALA A 91 29.04 -3.25 -1.41
CA ALA A 91 29.33 -2.23 -0.41
C ALA A 91 30.37 -1.19 -0.88
N GLY A 92 31.30 -1.60 -1.77
CA GLY A 92 32.24 -0.71 -2.45
C GLY A 92 31.68 0.05 -3.66
N ASN A 93 30.60 -0.44 -4.28
CA ASN A 93 30.01 0.11 -5.50
C ASN A 93 28.95 1.19 -5.22
N CYS A 94 28.35 1.19 -4.04
CA CYS A 94 27.36 2.20 -3.66
C CYS A 94 27.96 3.28 -2.75
N SER A 95 28.32 4.42 -3.34
CA SER A 95 28.88 5.57 -2.63
C SER A 95 27.95 6.09 -1.52
N ARG A 96 28.52 6.65 -0.44
CA ARG A 96 27.75 7.28 0.65
C ARG A 96 26.73 8.32 0.15
N PRO A 97 27.07 9.22 -0.79
CA PRO A 97 26.11 10.18 -1.35
C PRO A 97 24.92 9.50 -2.04
N ASN A 98 25.14 8.40 -2.77
CA ASN A 98 24.07 7.69 -3.45
C ASN A 98 23.12 7.01 -2.44
N ARG A 99 23.64 6.48 -1.31
CA ARG A 99 22.81 5.94 -0.23
C ARG A 99 21.97 7.02 0.45
N ALA A 100 22.57 8.18 0.72
CA ALA A 100 21.84 9.31 1.30
C ALA A 100 20.75 9.84 0.34
N LEU A 101 21.07 9.94 -0.96
CA LEU A 101 20.10 10.32 -1.99
C LEU A 101 18.95 9.32 -2.09
N TRP A 102 19.26 8.01 -2.04
CA TRP A 102 18.23 6.97 -2.00
C TRP A 102 17.31 7.14 -0.79
N GLN A 103 17.87 7.26 0.41
CA GLN A 103 17.05 7.39 1.61
C GLN A 103 16.12 8.61 1.54
N ALA A 104 16.66 9.77 1.15
CA ALA A 104 15.85 10.98 1.00
C ALA A 104 14.74 10.82 -0.05
N SER A 105 15.04 10.17 -1.18
CA SER A 105 14.06 9.93 -2.24
C SER A 105 12.99 8.93 -1.82
N PHE A 106 13.39 7.90 -1.07
CA PHE A 106 12.50 6.90 -0.51
C PHE A 106 11.59 7.51 0.56
N ASP A 107 12.10 8.34 1.46
CA ASP A 107 11.32 8.95 2.53
C ASP A 107 10.16 9.79 1.97
N GLU A 108 10.43 10.59 0.93
CA GLU A 108 9.41 11.36 0.22
C GLU A 108 8.38 10.45 -0.49
N PHE A 109 8.84 9.41 -1.17
CA PHE A 109 7.95 8.42 -1.78
C PHE A 109 7.09 7.69 -0.74
N PHE A 110 7.67 7.33 0.41
CA PHE A 110 6.98 6.66 1.49
C PHE A 110 5.93 7.55 2.14
N GLY A 111 6.18 8.85 2.24
CA GLY A 111 5.17 9.85 2.60
C GLY A 111 3.97 9.84 1.64
N LEU A 112 4.21 9.76 0.33
CA LEU A 112 3.15 9.61 -0.68
C LEU A 112 2.38 8.29 -0.50
N LEU A 113 3.09 7.17 -0.35
CA LEU A 113 2.49 5.84 -0.18
C LEU A 113 1.61 5.75 1.07
N THR A 114 2.11 6.22 2.21
CA THR A 114 1.37 6.20 3.47
C THR A 114 0.16 7.11 3.41
N LYS A 115 0.28 8.30 2.83
CA LYS A 115 -0.87 9.20 2.59
C LYS A 115 -1.95 8.52 1.76
N TYR A 116 -1.58 7.83 0.69
CA TYR A 116 -2.53 7.04 -0.12
C TYR A 116 -3.25 5.98 0.72
N CYS A 117 -2.50 5.18 1.49
CA CYS A 117 -3.07 4.14 2.35
C CYS A 117 -4.06 4.71 3.38
N LEU A 118 -3.70 5.81 4.05
CA LEU A 118 -4.58 6.47 5.01
C LEU A 118 -5.86 6.98 4.35
N SER A 119 -5.76 7.70 3.22
CA SER A 119 -6.94 8.23 2.53
C SER A 119 -7.88 7.12 2.04
N LYS A 120 -7.33 6.00 1.56
CA LYS A 120 -8.13 4.83 1.16
C LYS A 120 -8.81 4.18 2.36
N TYR A 121 -8.10 4.00 3.46
CA TYR A 121 -8.67 3.47 4.69
C TYR A 121 -9.82 4.36 5.21
N GLU A 122 -9.62 5.68 5.29
CA GLU A 122 -10.65 6.63 5.70
C GLU A 122 -11.88 6.59 4.80
N THR A 123 -11.68 6.50 3.47
CA THR A 123 -12.78 6.39 2.51
C THR A 123 -13.59 5.11 2.74
N ILE A 124 -12.92 3.97 2.96
CA ILE A 124 -13.60 2.69 3.24
C ILE A 124 -14.41 2.79 4.53
N VAL A 125 -13.78 3.28 5.60
CA VAL A 125 -14.40 3.44 6.91
C VAL A 125 -15.63 4.34 6.81
N GLN A 126 -15.52 5.49 6.15
CA GLN A 126 -16.64 6.42 5.95
C GLN A 126 -17.79 5.79 5.16
N THR A 127 -17.48 5.05 4.09
CA THR A 127 -18.49 4.37 3.26
C THR A 127 -19.27 3.35 4.08
N ILE A 128 -18.58 2.60 4.94
CA ILE A 128 -19.17 1.56 5.76
C ILE A 128 -20.06 2.14 6.88
N PHE A 129 -19.62 3.22 7.52
CA PHE A 129 -20.41 3.88 8.57
C PHE A 129 -21.62 4.66 8.06
N THR A 130 -21.65 5.02 6.78
CA THR A 130 -22.78 5.74 6.16
C THR A 130 -23.82 4.81 5.53
N GLN A 131 -23.58 3.50 5.49
CA GLN A 131 -24.50 2.53 4.90
C GLN A 131 -25.59 2.13 5.90
N PRO A 132 -26.89 2.41 5.63
CA PRO A 132 -27.97 2.06 6.54
C PRO A 132 -28.24 0.55 6.52
N GLN A 133 -28.35 -0.04 7.72
CA GLN A 133 -28.84 -1.41 7.98
C GLN A 133 -27.93 -2.57 7.51
N GLN A 134 -26.76 -2.73 8.13
CA GLN A 134 -26.02 -3.99 8.09
C GLN A 134 -25.67 -4.46 9.51
N SER A 135 -25.68 -5.77 9.75
CA SER A 135 -25.25 -6.34 11.04
C SER A 135 -23.74 -6.15 11.23
N THR A 136 -23.30 -5.96 12.48
CA THR A 136 -21.90 -5.63 12.83
C THR A 136 -20.87 -6.64 12.30
N GLU A 137 -21.25 -7.92 12.17
CA GLU A 137 -20.40 -8.98 11.60
C GLU A 137 -20.24 -8.85 10.07
N VAL A 138 -21.30 -8.47 9.36
CA VAL A 138 -21.27 -8.23 7.91
C VAL A 138 -20.42 -7.01 7.60
N ILE A 139 -20.57 -5.94 8.40
CA ILE A 139 -19.77 -4.71 8.34
C ILE A 139 -18.27 -5.01 8.46
N GLY A 140 -17.86 -5.83 9.44
CA GLY A 140 -16.45 -6.19 9.63
C GLY A 140 -15.86 -7.03 8.48
N SER A 141 -16.65 -7.96 7.93
CA SER A 141 -16.26 -8.81 6.80
C SER A 141 -16.13 -8.00 5.50
N GLU A 142 -17.07 -7.10 5.22
CA GLU A 142 -17.02 -6.20 4.06
C GLU A 142 -15.88 -5.19 4.17
N ALA A 143 -15.64 -4.63 5.37
CA ALA A 143 -14.50 -3.76 5.65
C ALA A 143 -13.17 -4.43 5.30
N THR A 144 -12.96 -5.65 5.79
CA THR A 144 -11.73 -6.40 5.58
C THR A 144 -11.49 -6.67 4.09
N LYS A 145 -12.55 -7.05 3.35
CA LYS A 145 -12.47 -7.27 1.90
C LYS A 145 -12.18 -5.97 1.14
N ALA A 146 -12.81 -4.86 1.52
CA ALA A 146 -12.58 -3.57 0.89
C ALA A 146 -11.14 -3.08 1.13
N ILE A 147 -10.63 -3.22 2.36
CA ILE A 147 -9.25 -2.87 2.71
C ILE A 147 -8.28 -3.70 1.87
N HIS A 148 -8.46 -5.02 1.79
CA HIS A 148 -7.59 -5.89 0.99
C HIS A 148 -7.60 -5.55 -0.50
N ARG A 149 -8.72 -5.03 -1.04
CA ARG A 149 -8.84 -4.65 -2.45
C ARG A 149 -8.19 -3.30 -2.78
N GLU A 150 -8.08 -2.40 -1.81
CA GLU A 150 -7.59 -1.04 -2.03
C GLU A 150 -6.15 -0.82 -1.53
N MET A 151 -5.70 -1.60 -0.52
CA MET A 151 -4.38 -1.45 0.08
C MET A 151 -3.27 -2.06 -0.79
N PRO A 152 -2.19 -1.32 -1.09
CA PRO A 152 -1.07 -1.81 -1.89
C PRO A 152 -0.08 -2.62 -1.04
N VAL A 153 -0.52 -3.78 -0.54
CA VAL A 153 0.24 -4.60 0.41
C VAL A 153 1.61 -5.03 -0.13
N GLU A 154 1.74 -5.27 -1.43
CA GLU A 154 3.01 -5.66 -2.04
C GLU A 154 4.02 -4.51 -2.08
N LEU A 155 3.56 -3.28 -2.34
CA LEU A 155 4.42 -2.09 -2.27
C LEU A 155 4.83 -1.78 -0.83
N LEU A 156 3.91 -1.92 0.12
CA LEU A 156 4.20 -1.75 1.54
C LEU A 156 5.25 -2.77 2.01
N ARG A 157 5.10 -4.03 1.60
CA ARG A 157 6.09 -5.09 1.90
C ARG A 157 7.45 -4.79 1.26
N ALA A 158 7.48 -4.40 -0.01
CA ALA A 158 8.71 -4.05 -0.72
C ALA A 158 9.40 -2.79 -0.15
N SER A 159 8.64 -1.94 0.55
CA SER A 159 9.18 -0.75 1.23
C SER A 159 9.91 -1.07 2.53
N LEU A 160 9.60 -2.20 3.20
CA LEU A 160 10.13 -2.52 4.53
C LEU A 160 11.67 -2.45 4.64
N PRO A 161 12.47 -2.97 3.69
CA PRO A 161 13.94 -2.91 3.79
C PRO A 161 14.52 -1.49 3.78
N HIS A 162 13.73 -0.51 3.36
CA HIS A 162 14.15 0.89 3.19
C HIS A 162 13.67 1.81 4.31
N THR A 163 12.84 1.28 5.22
CA THR A 163 12.25 2.05 6.31
C THR A 163 13.21 2.29 7.47
N ASP A 164 13.10 3.46 8.10
CA ASP A 164 13.64 3.73 9.43
C ASP A 164 12.72 3.17 10.54
N GLU A 165 13.15 3.28 11.80
CA GLU A 165 12.38 2.76 12.94
C GLU A 165 11.04 3.48 13.13
N ARG A 166 11.00 4.78 12.86
CA ARG A 166 9.79 5.59 12.96
C ARG A 166 8.78 5.19 11.89
N GLN A 167 9.22 4.97 10.65
CA GLN A 167 8.41 4.50 9.54
C GLN A 167 7.88 3.08 9.79
N ARG A 168 8.70 2.17 10.36
CA ARG A 168 8.23 0.85 10.81
C ARG A 168 7.14 0.92 11.88
N LYS A 169 7.30 1.83 12.84
CA LYS A 169 6.28 2.07 13.86
C LYS A 169 4.98 2.57 13.23
N LEU A 170 5.05 3.51 12.28
CA LEU A 170 3.87 4.01 11.56
C LEU A 170 3.13 2.88 10.82
N LEU A 171 3.86 1.96 10.16
CA LEU A 171 3.24 0.81 9.51
C LEU A 171 2.58 -0.15 10.52
N SER A 172 3.22 -0.37 11.66
CA SER A 172 2.66 -1.19 12.74
C SER A 172 1.37 -0.60 13.30
N ASP A 173 1.37 0.71 13.59
CA ASP A 173 0.20 1.44 14.09
C ASP A 173 -0.95 1.42 13.08
N PHE A 174 -0.62 1.58 11.78
CA PHE A 174 -1.60 1.46 10.70
C PHE A 174 -2.19 0.05 10.59
N ALA A 175 -1.33 -0.98 10.61
CA ALA A 175 -1.77 -2.37 10.54
C ALA A 175 -2.73 -2.71 11.70
N GLN A 176 -2.42 -2.29 12.92
CA GLN A 176 -3.28 -2.48 14.09
C GLN A 176 -4.65 -1.80 13.94
N ARG A 177 -4.70 -0.58 13.37
CA ARG A 177 -5.97 0.12 13.12
C ARG A 177 -6.78 -0.53 12.01
N SER A 178 -6.12 -1.11 11.01
CA SER A 178 -6.76 -1.73 9.85
C SER A 178 -7.29 -3.15 10.10
N MET A 179 -6.88 -3.78 11.21
CA MET A 179 -7.44 -5.06 11.61
C MET A 179 -8.90 -4.87 12.06
N PRO A 180 -9.84 -5.70 11.62
CA PRO A 180 -11.20 -5.65 12.11
C PRO A 180 -11.19 -5.84 13.63
N ILE A 181 -11.96 -5.02 14.35
CA ILE A 181 -12.21 -5.16 15.78
C ILE A 181 -12.93 -6.50 15.98
N SER A 182 -12.20 -7.60 16.04
CA SER A 182 -12.70 -8.86 16.58
C SER A 182 -12.79 -8.68 18.09
N GLY A 183 -13.98 -8.39 18.58
CA GLY A 183 -14.30 -8.41 20.01
C GLY A 183 -14.72 -7.06 20.60
N LEU A 184 -15.91 -6.58 20.21
CA LEU A 184 -16.80 -6.08 21.26
C LEU A 184 -17.23 -7.32 22.04
N ASN A 185 -16.52 -7.61 23.14
CA ASN A 185 -16.89 -8.65 24.08
C ASN A 185 -18.36 -8.49 24.47
N ALA A 186 -19.19 -9.44 24.06
CA ALA A 186 -20.43 -9.76 24.71
C ALA A 186 -20.12 -10.33 26.10
N HIS A 187 -19.89 -9.47 27.09
CA HIS A 187 -19.95 -9.87 28.49
C HIS A 187 -20.34 -8.70 29.39
N GLY A 188 -21.47 -8.85 30.09
CA GLY A 188 -21.94 -7.88 31.07
C GLY A 188 -23.45 -7.64 31.12
N GLY A 189 -24.26 -8.37 30.33
CA GLY A 189 -25.71 -8.44 30.52
C GLY A 189 -26.07 -9.29 31.74
N GLY A 190 -25.68 -8.84 32.93
CA GLY A 190 -26.11 -9.39 34.22
C GLY A 190 -27.12 -8.45 34.88
N GLY A 191 -28.21 -8.16 34.18
CA GLY A 191 -29.36 -7.49 34.78
C GLY A 191 -29.95 -8.39 35.85
N GLY A 192 -29.65 -8.08 37.11
CA GLY A 192 -30.28 -8.71 38.26
C GLY A 192 -31.77 -8.41 38.24
N GLN A 193 -32.55 -9.32 37.67
CA GLN A 193 -34.00 -9.32 37.73
C GLN A 193 -34.47 -10.55 38.51
N MET A 194 -34.75 -10.26 39.77
CA MET A 194 -35.55 -10.96 40.77
C MET A 194 -36.53 -11.99 40.21
N ASN A 195 -36.47 -13.23 40.70
CA ASN A 195 -37.67 -13.95 41.13
C ASN A 195 -37.33 -15.14 42.05
N SER A 196 -37.60 -15.02 43.35
CA SER A 196 -37.75 -16.16 44.25
C SER A 196 -38.83 -15.86 45.29
N GLU A 197 -40.02 -16.39 44.94
CA GLU A 197 -40.98 -17.11 45.80
C GLU A 197 -41.72 -16.37 46.93
N SER A 198 -43.05 -16.29 46.73
CA SER A 198 -44.08 -15.99 47.73
C SER A 198 -44.59 -17.31 48.34
N VAL A 199 -44.70 -17.32 49.67
CA VAL A 199 -45.27 -18.40 50.50
C VAL A 199 -46.81 -18.40 50.44
N ARG A 200 -47.43 -19.57 50.21
CA ARG A 200 -48.62 -20.03 50.94
C ARG A 200 -48.99 -21.48 50.61
N GLY A 201 -49.22 -22.27 51.66
CA GLY A 201 -49.73 -23.65 51.61
C GLY A 201 -49.46 -24.34 52.93
#